data_AF-A0A931QIB5-F1
#
_entry.id   AF-A0A931QIB5-F1
#
_cell.length_a   1.000
_cell.length_b   1.000
_cell.length_c   1.000
_cell.angle_alpha   90.00
_cell.angle_beta   90.00
_cell.angle_gamma   90.00
#
_symmetry.space_group_name_H-M   'P 1'
#
loop_
_entity.id
_entity.type
_entity.pdbx_description
1 polymer ?
#
loop_
_entity_poly.entity_id
_entity_poly.type
_entity_poly.pdbx_seq_one_letter_code
_entity_poly.pdbx_strand_id
1 'polypeptide(L)' 'MDISGVLAQVKPEKEKDVLQALRGMAGVEVHEVLPGGRVVLTIETDTPDDAHDIAG' A
#
# COMPACT_ATOMS: atom_id res chain seq x y z
N MET A 1 3.84 13.57 10.61
CA MET A 1 2.68 12.72 10.31
C MET A 1 2.18 13.09 8.93
N ASP A 2 2.64 12.32 7.95
CA ASP A 2 2.25 12.47 6.55
C ASP A 2 1.40 11.26 6.16
N ILE A 3 0.29 11.53 5.46
CA ILE A 3 -0.62 10.50 4.95
C ILE A 3 -0.55 10.56 3.42
N SER A 4 -0.10 9.46 2.82
CA SER A 4 -0.07 9.30 1.37
C SER A 4 -1.14 8.34 0.91
N GLY A 5 -1.89 8.73 -0.11
CA GLY A 5 -2.80 7.83 -0.84
C GLY A 5 -2.05 7.10 -1.95
N VAL A 6 -2.21 5.78 -2.02
CA VAL A 6 -1.56 4.92 -3.02
C VAL A 6 -2.61 4.11 -3.76
N LEU A 7 -2.49 4.11 -5.09
CA LEU A 7 -3.19 3.18 -5.97
C LEU A 7 -2.17 2.18 -6.53
N ALA A 8 -2.26 0.92 -6.10
CA ALA A 8 -1.37 -0.14 -6.51
C ALA A 8 -2.05 -1.09 -7.50
N GLN A 9 -1.31 -1.60 -8.48
CA GLN A 9 -1.75 -2.70 -9.33
C GLN A 9 -1.09 -3.99 -8.85
N VAL A 10 -1.90 -4.98 -8.51
CA VAL A 10 -1.45 -6.29 -8.06
C VAL A 10 -1.71 -7.30 -9.17
N LYS A 11 -0.79 -8.27 -9.30
CA LYS A 11 -0.99 -9.41 -10.19
C LYS A 11 -2.06 -10.34 -9.61
N PRO A 12 -3.05 -10.81 -10.38
CA PRO A 12 -4.14 -11.64 -9.85
C PRO A 12 -3.65 -12.87 -9.08
N GLU A 13 -2.60 -13.53 -9.56
CA GLU A 13 -2.01 -14.72 -8.92
C GLU A 13 -1.28 -14.42 -7.60
N LYS A 14 -1.06 -13.15 -7.27
CA LYS A 14 -0.42 -12.67 -6.03
C LYS A 14 -1.35 -11.86 -5.14
N GLU A 15 -2.60 -11.65 -5.54
CA GLU A 15 -3.54 -10.75 -4.86
C GLU A 15 -3.68 -11.09 -3.38
N LYS A 16 -3.94 -12.37 -3.07
CA LYS A 16 -4.12 -12.83 -1.68
C LYS A 16 -2.88 -12.59 -0.81
N ASP A 17 -1.70 -12.94 -1.33
CA ASP A 17 -0.43 -12.81 -0.61
C ASP A 17 -0.10 -11.32 -0.35
N VAL A 18 -0.30 -10.47 -1.36
CA VAL A 18 -0.06 -9.02 -1.27
C VAL A 18 -1.03 -8.36 -0.30
N LEU A 19 -2.33 -8.69 -0.36
CA LEU A 19 -3.31 -8.14 0.57
C LEU A 19 -3.04 -8.56 2.02
N GLN A 20 -2.60 -9.80 2.23
CA GLN A 20 -2.19 -10.27 3.55
C GLN A 20 -0.98 -9.49 4.06
N ALA A 21 0.03 -9.26 3.20
CA ALA A 21 1.21 -8.49 3.56
C ALA A 21 0.85 -7.03 3.90
N LEU A 22 0.11 -6.34 3.02
CA LEU A 22 -0.27 -4.94 3.20
C LEU A 22 -1.06 -4.71 4.49
N ARG A 23 -2.01 -5.59 4.80
CA ARG A 23 -2.79 -5.50 6.05
C ARG A 23 -1.98 -5.79 7.31
N GLY A 24 -0.81 -6.41 7.17
CA GLY A 24 0.11 -6.67 8.28
C GLY A 24 1.13 -5.55 8.52
N MET A 25 1.19 -4.54 7.65
CA MET A 25 2.14 -3.45 7.76
C MET A 25 1.60 -2.33 8.67
N ALA A 26 2.40 -1.92 9.65
CA ALA A 26 2.08 -0.77 10.48
C ALA A 26 1.95 0.50 9.63
N GLY A 27 0.93 1.32 9.91
CA GLY A 27 0.65 2.54 9.15
C GLY A 27 -0.02 2.30 7.78
N VAL A 28 -0.28 1.07 7.37
CA VAL A 28 -0.95 0.77 6.10
C VAL A 28 -2.42 0.44 6.34
N GLU A 29 -3.31 1.14 5.66
CA GLU A 29 -4.75 0.86 5.65
C GLU A 29 -5.21 0.58 4.21
N VAL A 30 -5.74 -0.62 3.98
CA VAL A 30 -6.30 -1.00 2.68
C VAL A 30 -7.79 -0.68 2.66
N HIS A 31 -8.19 0.24 1.80
CA HIS A 31 -9.57 0.72 1.67
C HIS A 31 -10.40 -0.18 0.76
N GLU A 32 -9.88 -0.48 -0.43
CA GLU A 32 -10.65 -1.20 -1.44
C GLU A 32 -9.76 -2.03 -2.37
N VAL A 33 -10.29 -3.16 -2.84
CA VAL A 33 -9.73 -3.97 -3.91
C VAL A 33 -10.72 -3.97 -5.07
N LEU A 34 -10.34 -3.29 -6.15
CA LEU A 34 -11.15 -3.12 -7.34
C LEU A 34 -10.96 -4.29 -8.32
N PRO A 35 -11.94 -4.53 -9.22
CA PRO A 35 -11.80 -5.51 -10.28
C PRO A 35 -10.52 -5.31 -11.10
N GLY A 36 -9.86 -6.43 -11.39
CA GLY A 36 -8.58 -6.45 -12.09
C GLY A 36 -7.34 -6.26 -11.20
N GLY A 37 -7.48 -6.33 -9.86
CA GLY A 37 -6.36 -6.36 -8.92
C GLY A 37 -5.81 -4.99 -8.54
N ARG A 38 -6.59 -3.91 -8.73
CA ARG A 38 -6.20 -2.57 -8.26
C ARG A 38 -6.54 -2.42 -6.79
N VAL A 39 -5.62 -1.90 -5.99
CA VAL A 39 -5.77 -1.75 -4.54
C VAL A 39 -5.61 -0.29 -4.16
N VAL A 40 -6.59 0.24 -3.44
CA VAL A 40 -6.55 1.59 -2.86
C VAL A 40 -6.12 1.47 -1.40
N LEU A 41 -5.05 2.14 -1.03
CA LEU A 41 -4.52 2.11 0.34
C LEU A 41 -3.99 3.48 0.77
N THR A 42 -3.94 3.71 2.07
CA THR A 42 -3.24 4.85 2.66
C THR A 42 -2.04 4.37 3.47
N ILE A 43 -0.98 5.17 3.46
CA ILE A 43 0.22 4.95 4.28
C ILE A 43 0.35 6.17 5.18
N GLU A 44 0.32 5.93 6.49
CA GLU A 44 0.57 6.89 7.54
C GLU A 44 2.01 6.72 8.04
N THR A 45 2.79 7.80 8.02
CA THR A 45 4.18 7.82 8.49
C THR A 45 4.38 8.94 9.50
N ASP A 46 5.04 8.62 10.62
CA ASP A 46 5.28 9.58 11.70
C ASP A 46 6.45 10.54 11.44
N THR A 47 7.34 10.21 10.49
CA THR A 47 8.55 10.97 10.17
C THR A 47 8.64 11.33 8.68
N PRO A 48 8.89 12.60 8.30
CA PRO A 48 8.95 13.05 6.89
C PRO A 48 10.15 12.55 6.07
N ASP A 49 10.95 11.58 6.56
CA ASP A 49 12.31 11.32 6.06
C ASP A 49 12.52 9.99 5.30
N ASP A 50 11.48 9.18 5.05
CA ASP A 50 11.60 7.90 4.32
C ASP A 50 10.99 7.91 2.90
N ALA A 51 10.72 9.09 2.34
CA ALA A 51 10.11 9.21 1.00
C ALA A 51 11.11 9.11 -0.17
N HIS A 52 12.43 9.00 0.08
CA HIS A 52 13.46 9.10 -0.98
C HIS A 52 14.12 7.78 -1.45
N ASP A 53 13.97 6.65 -0.75
CA ASP A 53 14.76 5.44 -1.05
C ASP A 53 14.06 4.35 -1.89
N ILE A 54 12.84 4.58 -2.39
CA ILE A 54 12.10 3.58 -3.22
C ILE A 54 12.21 3.85 -4.74
N ALA A 55 12.97 4.88 -5.15
CA ALA A 55 13.21 5.24 -6.55
C ALA A 55 14.66 5.02 -7.04
N GLY A 56 15.43 4.17 -6.35
CA GLY A 56 16.78 3.74 -6.74
C GLY A 56 16.81 2.41 -7.47
#